data_AF-X1VBE8-F1
#
_entry.id   AF-X1VBE8-F1
#
_cell.length_a   1.000
_cell.length_b   1.000
_cell.length_c   1.000
_cell.angle_alpha   90.00
_cell.angle_beta   90.00
_cell.angle_gamma   90.00
#
_symmetry.space_group_name_H-M   'P 1'
#
loop_
_entity.id
_entity.type
_entity.pdbx_description
1 polymer ?
#
loop_
_entity_poly.entity_id
_entity_poly.type
_entity_poly.pdbx_seq_one_letter_code
_entity_poly.pdbx_strand_id
1 'polypeptide(L)'
;MAVSDPIADMLTRIRNAIMARHDVVLVPTSRMKLYIAKILKQEGFIDSYEVLGSRPQRQIRLHLRYDDKNQPAISGLERVSKPGLRVYVPNGEIPRVYGGSGVAILSTSKGVMVGQQ
;
A
#
# COMPACT_ATOMS: atom_id res chain seq x y z
N MET A 1 -3.25 -9.69 19.77
CA MET A 1 -2.25 -10.32 18.89
C MET A 1 -1.14 -9.33 18.61
N ALA A 2 0.12 -9.74 18.74
CA ALA A 2 1.25 -8.90 18.35
C ALA A 2 1.38 -8.91 16.82
N VAL A 3 1.30 -7.74 16.19
CA VAL A 3 1.53 -7.58 14.75
C VAL A 3 3.02 -7.37 14.54
N SER A 4 3.71 -8.34 13.93
CA SER A 4 5.15 -8.28 13.69
C SER A 4 5.52 -7.42 12.47
N ASP A 5 4.71 -7.44 11.41
CA ASP A 5 4.86 -6.55 10.24
C ASP A 5 3.55 -5.78 9.97
N PRO A 6 3.43 -4.53 10.47
CA PRO A 6 2.25 -3.70 10.25
C PRO A 6 1.99 -3.37 8.78
N ILE A 7 3.02 -3.35 7.92
CA ILE A 7 2.85 -3.03 6.49
C ILE A 7 2.28 -4.24 5.77
N ALA A 8 2.81 -5.44 6.04
CA ALA A 8 2.25 -6.67 5.50
C ALA A 8 0.78 -6.85 5.92
N ASP A 9 0.44 -6.54 7.18
CA ASP A 9 -0.97 -6.53 7.65
C ASP A 9 -1.84 -5.56 6.84
N MET A 10 -1.39 -4.33 6.56
CA MET A 10 -2.12 -3.39 5.71
C MET A 10 -2.36 -3.95 4.30
N LEU A 11 -1.33 -4.49 3.65
CA LEU A 11 -1.44 -5.03 2.29
C LEU A 11 -2.39 -6.23 2.24
N THR A 12 -2.32 -7.12 3.23
CA THR A 12 -3.22 -8.28 3.35
C THR A 12 -4.67 -7.83 3.56
N ARG A 13 -4.93 -6.84 4.42
CA ARG A 13 -6.29 -6.29 4.60
C ARG A 13 -6.87 -5.73 3.30
N ILE A 14 -6.07 -4.99 2.54
CA ILE A 14 -6.50 -4.46 1.23
C ILE A 14 -6.80 -5.61 0.28
N ARG A 15 -5.91 -6.60 0.17
CA ARG A 15 -6.10 -7.77 -0.69
C ARG A 15 -7.39 -8.52 -0.35
N ASN A 16 -7.62 -8.78 0.93
CA ASN A 16 -8.81 -9.48 1.40
C ASN A 16 -10.09 -8.68 1.13
N ALA A 17 -10.05 -7.35 1.33
CA ALA A 17 -11.16 -6.46 1.02
C ALA A 17 -11.50 -6.46 -0.48
N ILE A 18 -10.48 -6.45 -1.36
CA ILE A 18 -10.66 -6.57 -2.81
C ILE A 18 -11.29 -7.92 -3.17
N MET A 19 -10.79 -9.03 -2.60
CA MET A 19 -11.35 -10.37 -2.84
C MET A 19 -12.81 -10.47 -2.39
N ALA A 20 -13.15 -9.80 -1.29
CA ALA A 20 -14.51 -9.72 -0.77
C ALA A 20 -15.37 -8.64 -1.47
N ARG A 21 -14.83 -7.92 -2.45
CA ARG A 21 -15.48 -6.81 -3.17
C ARG A 21 -16.03 -5.71 -2.25
N HIS A 22 -15.28 -5.37 -1.20
CA HIS A 22 -15.62 -4.24 -0.34
C HIS A 22 -15.19 -2.93 -1.00
N ASP A 23 -16.00 -1.88 -0.86
CA ASP A 23 -15.63 -0.53 -1.31
C ASP A 23 -14.61 0.14 -0.39
N VAL A 24 -14.58 -0.31 0.87
CA VAL A 24 -13.84 0.36 1.94
C VAL A 24 -13.07 -0.64 2.79
N VAL A 25 -11.85 -0.27 3.18
CA VAL A 25 -11.05 -1.02 4.17
C VAL A 25 -10.51 -0.10 5.26
N LEU A 26 -10.57 -0.59 6.51
CA LEU A 26 -10.06 0.10 7.69
C LEU A 26 -8.73 -0.50 8.14
N VAL A 27 -7.73 0.36 8.33
CA VAL A 27 -6.37 -0.03 8.72
C VAL A 27 -5.89 0.84 9.89
N PRO A 28 -5.23 0.28 10.91
CA PRO A 28 -4.63 1.11 11.98
C PRO A 28 -3.62 2.10 11.41
N THR A 29 -3.65 3.35 11.90
CA THR A 29 -2.78 4.41 11.38
C THR A 29 -1.32 4.21 11.78
N SER A 30 -0.42 4.40 10.83
CA SER A 30 0.99 4.68 11.10
C SER A 30 1.51 5.70 10.09
N ARG A 31 2.61 6.40 10.41
CA ARG A 31 3.23 7.34 9.45
C ARG A 31 3.56 6.66 8.13
N MET A 32 4.14 5.46 8.18
CA MET A 32 4.48 4.69 6.98
C MET A 32 3.25 4.28 6.17
N LYS A 33 2.18 3.82 6.83
CA LYS A 33 0.92 3.44 6.17
C LYS A 33 0.26 4.64 5.49
N LEU A 34 0.34 5.83 6.09
CA LEU A 34 -0.16 7.07 5.47
C LEU A 34 0.62 7.42 4.20
N TYR A 35 1.94 7.28 4.20
CA TYR A 35 2.74 7.49 2.98
C TYR A 35 2.40 6.50 1.88
N ILE A 36 2.23 5.22 2.23
CA ILE A 36 1.80 4.18 1.28
C ILE A 36 0.42 4.52 0.71
N ALA A 37 -0.56 4.86 1.56
CA ALA A 37 -1.91 5.26 1.12
C ALA A 37 -1.87 6.49 0.20
N LYS A 38 -1.01 7.48 0.50
CA LYS A 38 -0.79 8.64 -0.36
C LYS A 38 -0.30 8.24 -1.75
N ILE A 39 0.70 7.37 -1.83
CA ILE A 39 1.24 6.90 -3.11
C ILE A 39 0.18 6.11 -3.88
N LEU A 40 -0.53 5.17 -3.21
CA LEU A 40 -1.60 4.41 -3.84
C LEU A 40 -2.68 5.32 -4.46
N LYS A 41 -3.02 6.43 -3.79
CA LYS A 41 -3.94 7.43 -4.33
C LYS A 41 -3.34 8.17 -5.54
N GLN A 42 -2.09 8.63 -5.42
CA GLN A 42 -1.41 9.40 -6.48
C GLN A 42 -1.28 8.60 -7.77
N GLU A 43 -0.99 7.31 -7.67
CA GLU A 43 -0.89 6.38 -8.80
C GLU A 43 -2.26 5.88 -9.28
N GLY A 44 -3.36 6.29 -8.63
CA GLY A 44 -4.73 5.97 -9.05
C GLY A 44 -5.20 4.54 -8.73
N PHE A 45 -4.50 3.82 -7.85
CA PHE A 45 -4.86 2.47 -7.39
C PHE A 45 -6.03 2.47 -6.39
N ILE A 46 -6.21 3.58 -5.66
CA ILE A 46 -7.35 3.81 -4.77
C ILE A 46 -7.96 5.17 -5.08
N ASP A 47 -9.26 5.35 -4.84
CA ASP A 47 -9.93 6.63 -5.12
C ASP A 47 -9.53 7.70 -4.11
N SER A 48 -9.57 7.33 -2.82
CA SER A 48 -9.23 8.25 -1.75
C SER A 48 -8.89 7.52 -0.46
N TYR A 49 -8.35 8.28 0.49
CA TYR A 49 -8.19 7.82 1.86
C TYR A 49 -8.52 8.97 2.82
N GLU A 50 -9.02 8.60 3.99
CA GLU A 50 -9.26 9.53 5.09
C GLU A 50 -8.71 8.95 6.39
N VAL A 51 -8.42 9.84 7.33
CA VAL A 51 -7.90 9.45 8.63
C VAL A 51 -8.94 9.75 9.70
N LEU A 52 -9.44 8.69 10.32
CA LEU A 52 -10.55 8.71 11.25
C LEU A 52 -10.07 8.60 12.70
N GLY A 53 -10.83 9.24 13.58
CA GLY A 53 -10.68 9.14 15.03
C GLY A 53 -9.55 9.97 15.62
N SER A 54 -9.55 10.00 16.95
CA SER A 54 -8.51 10.62 17.79
C SER A 54 -7.59 9.54 18.38
N ARG A 55 -6.46 9.96 18.96
CA ARG A 55 -5.56 9.02 19.66
C ARG A 55 -6.33 8.36 20.83
N PRO A 56 -6.09 7.06 21.12
CA PRO A 56 -5.07 6.18 20.54
C PRO A 56 -5.55 5.34 19.33
N GLN A 57 -6.84 5.34 19.01
CA GLN A 57 -7.45 4.45 18.00
C GLN A 57 -7.61 5.13 16.62
N ARG A 58 -6.56 5.78 16.13
CA ARG A 58 -6.60 6.44 14.82
C ARG A 58 -6.58 5.40 13.70
N GLN A 59 -7.52 5.47 12.76
CA GLN A 59 -7.63 4.53 11.64
C GLN A 59 -7.51 5.26 10.30
N ILE A 60 -7.05 4.56 9.28
CA ILE A 60 -7.05 4.99 7.88
C ILE A 60 -8.19 4.23 7.21
N ARG A 61 -9.16 4.96 6.66
CA ARG A 61 -10.17 4.41 5.77
C ARG A 61 -9.69 4.61 4.34
N LEU A 62 -9.53 3.51 3.61
CA LEU A 62 -9.16 3.52 2.19
C LEU A 62 -10.41 3.21 1.37
N HIS A 63 -10.67 4.02 0.34
CA HIS A 63 -11.72 3.78 -0.66
C HIS A 63 -11.09 3.06 -1.86
N LEU A 64 -11.46 1.80 -2.04
CA LEU A 64 -10.94 0.94 -3.09
C LEU A 64 -11.60 1.30 -4.42
N ARG A 65 -10.79 1.36 -5.48
CA ARG A 65 -11.24 1.71 -6.80
C ARG A 65 -11.59 0.46 -7.61
N TYR A 66 -12.75 0.50 -8.24
CA TYR A 66 -13.22 -0.51 -9.19
C TYR A 66 -13.57 0.15 -10.52
N ASP A 67 -13.42 -0.58 -11.63
CA ASP A 67 -13.82 -0.11 -12.96
C ASP A 67 -15.33 -0.37 -13.22
N ASP A 68 -15.82 0.08 -14.38
CA ASP A 68 -17.22 -0.11 -14.79
C ASP A 68 -17.62 -1.58 -14.96
N LYS A 69 -16.64 -2.48 -15.11
CA LYS A 69 -16.81 -3.93 -15.17
C LYS A 69 -16.64 -4.60 -13.81
N ASN A 70 -16.57 -3.81 -12.74
CA ASN A 70 -16.38 -4.25 -11.37
C ASN A 70 -15.08 -5.07 -11.16
N GLN A 71 -14.03 -4.68 -11.88
CA GLN A 71 -12.66 -5.18 -11.70
C GLN A 71 -11.89 -4.21 -10.79
N PRO A 72 -11.12 -4.73 -9.82
CA PRO A 72 -10.33 -3.87 -8.93
C PRO A 72 -9.18 -3.22 -9.69
N ALA A 73 -8.92 -1.94 -9.42
CA ALA A 73 -7.76 -1.23 -9.96
C ALA A 73 -6.41 -1.83 -9.50
N ILE A 74 -6.43 -2.52 -8.35
CA ILE A 74 -5.27 -3.23 -7.80
C ILE A 74 -5.37 -4.71 -8.20
N SER A 75 -4.46 -5.16 -9.06
CA SER A 75 -4.34 -6.56 -9.47
C SER A 75 -3.52 -7.41 -8.49
N GLY A 76 -2.54 -6.81 -7.81
CA GLY A 76 -1.62 -7.51 -6.92
C GLY A 76 -0.93 -6.57 -5.93
N LEU A 77 -0.61 -7.11 -4.75
CA LEU A 77 0.11 -6.40 -3.68
C LEU A 77 1.13 -7.34 -3.08
N GLU A 78 2.38 -6.92 -2.94
CA GLU A 78 3.42 -7.77 -2.34
C GLU A 78 4.35 -6.98 -1.40
N ARG A 79 4.70 -7.58 -0.26
CA ARG A 79 5.73 -7.08 0.65
C ARG A 79 7.07 -7.77 0.35
N VAL A 80 7.97 -7.06 -0.31
CA VAL A 80 9.30 -7.58 -0.69
C VAL A 80 10.26 -7.64 0.51
N SER A 81 10.57 -6.49 1.14
CA SER A 81 11.42 -6.47 2.34
C SER A 81 10.63 -6.92 3.59
N LYS A 82 11.01 -8.00 4.25
CA LYS A 82 10.32 -8.49 5.47
C LYS A 82 11.25 -8.36 6.69
N PRO A 83 10.76 -8.39 7.94
CA PRO A 83 11.61 -8.30 9.12
C PRO A 83 12.74 -9.35 9.17
N GLY A 84 12.47 -10.58 8.71
CA GLY A 84 13.48 -11.65 8.67
C GLY A 84 14.47 -11.55 7.51
N LEU A 85 14.13 -10.82 6.43
CA LEU A 85 15.03 -10.58 5.30
C LEU A 85 14.76 -9.20 4.71
N ARG A 86 15.68 -8.27 5.01
CA ARG A 86 15.62 -6.91 4.48
C ARG A 86 16.21 -6.89 3.07
N VAL A 87 15.47 -6.27 2.14
CA VAL A 87 15.88 -6.13 0.75
C VAL A 87 16.15 -4.65 0.51
N TYR A 88 17.37 -4.35 0.07
CA TYR A 88 17.82 -3.01 -0.30
C TYR A 88 18.29 -3.08 -1.75
N VAL A 89 17.99 -2.04 -2.53
CA VAL A 89 18.35 -1.97 -3.95
C VAL A 89 19.08 -0.66 -4.22
N PRO A 90 20.19 -0.67 -4.97
CA PRO A 90 20.80 0.55 -5.48
C PRO A 90 19.93 1.16 -6.59
N ASN A 91 20.15 2.43 -6.92
CA ASN A 91 19.32 3.17 -7.87
C ASN A 91 19.23 2.51 -9.26
N GLY A 92 20.33 1.92 -9.75
CA GLY A 92 20.36 1.26 -11.06
C GLY A 92 19.59 -0.07 -11.12
N GLU A 93 19.28 -0.67 -9.97
CA GLU A 93 18.69 -2.01 -9.87
C GLU A 93 17.26 -1.96 -9.28
N ILE A 94 16.60 -0.81 -9.37
CA ILE A 94 15.19 -0.70 -8.97
C ILE A 94 14.36 -1.67 -9.84
N PRO A 95 13.66 -2.64 -9.23
CA PRO A 95 12.94 -3.66 -9.98
C PRO A 95 11.75 -3.05 -10.72
N ARG A 96 11.61 -3.41 -12.00
CA ARG A 96 10.40 -3.08 -12.78
C ARG A 96 9.28 -4.05 -12.42
N VAL A 97 8.15 -3.51 -11.99
CA VAL A 97 6.94 -4.30 -11.69
C VAL A 97 6.06 -4.34 -12.94
N TYR A 98 5.65 -5.54 -13.37
CA TYR A 98 4.87 -5.76 -14.60
C TYR A 98 5.40 -5.01 -15.83
N GLY A 99 6.72 -5.04 -16.05
CA GLY A 99 7.35 -4.39 -17.21
C GLY A 99 7.29 -2.85 -17.22
N GLY A 100 6.88 -2.21 -16.12
CA GLY A 100 6.72 -0.76 -15.99
C GLY A 100 5.29 -0.30 -15.74
N SER A 101 4.31 -1.19 -15.88
CA SER A 101 2.89 -0.88 -15.59
C SER A 101 2.56 -0.95 -14.10
N GLY A 102 3.43 -1.55 -13.28
CA GLY A 102 3.29 -1.61 -11.84
C GLY A 102 4.25 -0.66 -11.13
N VAL A 103 3.98 -0.44 -9.84
CA VAL A 103 4.73 0.52 -9.02
C VAL A 103 5.50 -0.19 -7.92
N ALA A 104 6.79 0.11 -7.80
CA ALA A 104 7.61 -0.27 -6.65
C ALA A 104 7.64 0.90 -5.64
N ILE A 105 7.36 0.63 -4.36
CA ILE A 105 7.41 1.65 -3.31
C ILE A 105 8.69 1.45 -2.48
N LEU A 106 9.54 2.46 -2.44
CA LEU A 106 10.85 2.42 -1.80
C LEU A 106 10.92 3.42 -0.65
N SER A 107 11.61 3.01 0.43
CA SER A 107 12.00 3.93 1.50
C SER A 107 13.40 4.45 1.19
N THR A 108 13.53 5.76 1.05
CA THR A 108 14.81 6.44 0.78
C THR A 108 15.12 7.46 1.88
N SER A 109 16.33 8.03 1.86
CA SER A 109 16.71 9.12 2.79
C SER A 109 15.87 10.39 2.63
N LYS A 110 15.27 10.60 1.45
CA LYS A 110 14.38 11.74 1.15
C LYS A 110 12.91 11.43 1.45
N GLY A 111 12.59 10.23 1.94
CA GLY A 111 11.24 9.78 2.25
C GLY A 111 10.82 8.55 1.45
N VAL A 112 9.52 8.24 1.52
CA VAL A 112 8.91 7.13 0.77
C VAL A 112 8.51 7.64 -0.61
N MET A 113 8.97 6.97 -1.65
CA MET A 113 8.74 7.37 -3.04
C MET A 113 8.53 6.17 -3.94
N VAL A 114 8.00 6.44 -5.13
CA VAL A 114 7.87 5.46 -6.20
C VAL A 114 9.24 5.26 -6.85
N GLY A 115 9.63 4.00 -7.01
CA GLY A 115 10.78 3.62 -7.80
C GLY A 115 10.46 3.73 -9.27
N GLN A 116 10.98 4.78 -9.92
CA GLN A 116 11.10 4.84 -11.36
C GLN A 116 12.60 4.66 -11.68
N GLN A 117 12.88 3.85 -12.69
CA GLN A 117 14.24 3.61 -13.16
C GLN A 117 14.69 4.74 -14.08
#